data_AF-W2K736-F1
#
_entry.id   AF-W2K736-F1
#
_cell.length_a   1.000
_cell.length_b   1.000
_cell.length_c   1.000
_cell.angle_alpha   90.00
_cell.angle_beta   90.00
_cell.angle_gamma   90.00
#
_symmetry.space_group_name_H-M   'P 1'
#
loop_
_entity.id
_entity.type
_entity.pdbx_description
1 polymer ?
#
loop_
_entity_poly.entity_id
_entity_poly.type
_entity_poly.pdbx_seq_one_letter_code
_entity_poly.pdbx_strand_id
1 'polypeptide(L)'
;MGLLDIVQPGVLNGEDVVKVYKYAQEHNFAIPAVNVTSSSTVNAALQAARDIKSPIIIQTSNGGAAFYAGKGIDNKNQNGSILGAIAAAYHVRAMAKYYGVPVILHSDHCAKKLLPWFDGMLEADEKYFAEHGVP
;
A
#
# COMPACT_ATOMS: atom_id res chain seq x y z
N MET A 1 16.32 -19.34 -7.23
CA MET A 1 15.29 -18.49 -7.86
C MET A 1 14.87 -17.49 -6.81
N GLY A 2 15.00 -16.20 -7.07
CA GLY A 2 14.62 -15.13 -6.16
C GLY A 2 13.18 -14.68 -6.42
N LEU A 3 12.61 -13.90 -5.50
CA LEU A 3 11.21 -13.43 -5.64
C LEU A 3 10.99 -12.61 -6.93
N LEU A 4 12.00 -11.87 -7.39
CA LEU A 4 11.95 -11.09 -8.63
C LEU A 4 11.91 -11.92 -9.91
N ASP A 5 12.17 -13.23 -9.82
CA ASP A 5 11.97 -14.16 -10.94
C ASP A 5 10.48 -14.53 -11.10
N ILE A 6 9.63 -14.17 -10.12
CA ILE A 6 8.21 -14.56 -10.01
C ILE A 6 7.29 -13.35 -10.18
N VAL A 7 7.68 -12.21 -9.64
CA VAL A 7 6.91 -10.95 -9.70
C VAL A 7 7.82 -9.76 -10.01
N GLN A 8 7.27 -8.73 -10.65
CA GLN A 8 8.03 -7.52 -10.98
C GLN A 8 8.08 -6.52 -9.82
N PRO A 9 9.13 -5.68 -9.72
CA PRO A 9 9.13 -4.54 -8.81
C PRO A 9 7.96 -3.57 -9.05
N GLY A 10 7.50 -2.92 -7.99
CA GLY A 10 6.34 -2.03 -8.02
C GLY A 10 5.21 -2.52 -7.11
N VAL A 11 4.04 -1.88 -7.23
CA VAL A 11 2.85 -2.30 -6.48
C VAL A 11 2.23 -3.50 -7.15
N LEU A 12 2.11 -4.59 -6.40
CA LEU A 12 1.54 -5.86 -6.83
C LEU A 12 0.01 -5.84 -6.70
N ASN A 13 -0.65 -6.59 -7.57
CA ASN A 13 -2.10 -6.76 -7.56
C ASN A 13 -2.48 -8.21 -7.95
N GLY A 14 -3.74 -8.58 -7.74
CA GLY A 14 -4.31 -9.85 -8.19
C GLY A 14 -3.47 -11.07 -7.78
N GLU A 15 -3.16 -11.91 -8.76
CA GLU A 15 -2.43 -13.17 -8.55
C GLU A 15 -1.00 -12.99 -8.03
N ASP A 16 -0.36 -11.85 -8.32
CA ASP A 16 1.03 -11.61 -7.90
C ASP A 16 1.15 -11.49 -6.38
N VAL A 17 0.12 -10.96 -5.71
CA VAL A 17 0.04 -10.96 -4.24
C VAL A 17 0.02 -12.39 -3.70
N VAL A 18 -0.77 -13.26 -4.32
CA VAL A 18 -0.87 -14.68 -3.92
C VAL A 18 0.44 -15.42 -4.17
N LYS A 19 1.13 -15.15 -5.29
CA LYS A 19 2.45 -15.74 -5.59
C LYS A 19 3.46 -15.38 -4.50
N VAL A 20 3.49 -14.11 -4.07
CA VAL A 20 4.39 -13.64 -3.01
C VAL A 20 4.09 -14.36 -1.68
N TYR A 21 2.82 -14.52 -1.30
CA TYR A 21 2.48 -15.25 -0.07
C TYR A 21 2.81 -16.74 -0.14
N LYS A 22 2.58 -17.40 -1.27
CA LYS A 22 2.97 -18.80 -1.48
C LYS A 22 4.49 -18.97 -1.40
N TYR A 23 5.24 -18.08 -2.04
CA TYR A 23 6.70 -18.08 -1.96
C TYR A 23 7.19 -17.89 -0.52
N ALA A 24 6.57 -16.98 0.23
CA ALA A 24 6.88 -16.75 1.64
C ALA A 24 6.62 -18.00 2.51
N GLN A 25 5.52 -18.71 2.27
CA GLN A 25 5.21 -19.98 2.93
C GLN A 25 6.24 -21.07 2.58
N GLU A 26 6.60 -21.22 1.30
CA GLU A 26 7.58 -22.20 0.83
C GLU A 26 8.99 -21.95 1.41
N HIS A 27 9.36 -20.68 1.57
CA HIS A 27 10.69 -20.25 2.03
C HIS A 27 10.74 -19.87 3.52
N ASN A 28 9.68 -20.14 4.28
CA ASN A 28 9.60 -19.95 5.73
C ASN A 28 9.90 -18.53 6.23
N PHE A 29 9.34 -17.51 5.58
CA PHE A 29 9.43 -16.13 6.06
C PHE A 29 8.07 -15.43 6.10
N ALA A 30 8.01 -14.34 6.87
CA ALA A 30 6.87 -13.44 6.91
C ALA A 30 7.26 -12.08 6.31
N ILE A 31 6.27 -11.33 5.84
CA ILE A 31 6.47 -10.03 5.20
C ILE A 31 6.11 -8.94 6.20
N PRO A 32 7.03 -8.01 6.53
CA PRO A 32 6.70 -6.88 7.39
C PRO A 32 5.62 -5.99 6.76
N ALA A 33 4.62 -5.61 7.57
CA ALA A 33 3.62 -4.63 7.22
C ALA A 33 3.82 -3.36 8.04
N VAL A 34 4.21 -2.27 7.37
CA VAL A 34 4.63 -1.03 8.04
C VAL A 34 3.57 0.05 7.88
N ASN A 35 3.02 0.54 8.99
CA ASN A 35 2.14 1.70 8.98
C ASN A 35 2.93 2.96 8.59
N VAL A 36 2.43 3.71 7.59
CA VAL A 36 3.05 4.94 7.09
C VAL A 36 2.11 6.14 7.25
N THR A 37 2.70 7.33 7.35
CA THR A 37 1.95 8.59 7.56
C THR A 37 2.47 9.74 6.70
N SER A 38 3.57 9.55 5.99
CA SER A 38 4.18 10.56 5.13
C SER A 38 4.98 9.91 4.00
N SER A 39 5.35 10.69 2.98
CA SER A 39 6.31 10.27 1.96
C SER A 39 7.64 9.85 2.59
N SER A 40 8.10 10.53 3.65
CA SER A 40 9.32 10.16 4.37
C SER A 40 9.24 8.75 4.96
N THR A 41 8.13 8.38 5.60
CA THR A 41 7.96 7.03 6.17
C THR A 41 7.77 5.95 5.11
N VAL A 42 7.15 6.28 3.96
CA VAL A 42 7.08 5.38 2.81
C VAL A 42 8.49 5.12 2.27
N ASN A 43 9.25 6.19 2.03
CA ASN A 43 10.60 6.09 1.45
C ASN A 43 11.54 5.32 2.37
N ALA A 44 11.42 5.49 3.69
CA ALA A 44 12.19 4.72 4.67
C ALA A 44 11.88 3.21 4.58
N ALA A 45 10.60 2.83 4.49
CA ALA A 45 10.19 1.43 4.36
C ALA A 45 10.68 0.82 3.03
N LEU A 46 10.52 1.55 1.91
CA LEU A 46 11.00 1.12 0.60
C LEU A 46 12.53 0.96 0.57
N GLN A 47 13.26 1.92 1.16
CA GLN A 47 14.72 1.85 1.25
C GLN A 47 15.17 0.63 2.06
N ALA A 48 14.56 0.40 3.22
CA ALA A 48 14.89 -0.75 4.06
C ALA A 48 14.66 -2.07 3.29
N ALA A 49 13.51 -2.23 2.63
CA ALA A 49 13.18 -3.42 1.84
C ALA A 49 14.16 -3.64 0.67
N ARG A 50 14.56 -2.57 -0.03
CA ARG A 50 15.58 -2.62 -1.08
C ARG A 50 16.92 -3.13 -0.54
N ASP A 51 17.39 -2.55 0.55
CA ASP A 51 18.72 -2.81 1.09
C ASP A 51 18.86 -4.27 1.60
N ILE A 52 17.76 -4.84 2.10
CA ILE A 52 17.71 -6.25 2.52
C ILE A 52 17.16 -7.21 1.46
N LYS A 53 16.83 -6.70 0.25
CA LYS A 53 16.29 -7.47 -0.88
C LYS A 53 15.03 -8.28 -0.55
N SER A 54 14.08 -7.67 0.18
CA SER A 54 12.82 -8.31 0.57
C SER A 54 11.60 -7.67 -0.08
N PRO A 55 10.46 -8.39 -0.22
CA PRO A 55 9.17 -7.74 -0.41
C PRO A 55 8.77 -6.96 0.86
N ILE A 56 7.79 -6.07 0.73
CA ILE A 56 7.23 -5.34 1.87
C ILE A 56 5.74 -5.06 1.68
N ILE A 57 5.01 -5.00 2.80
CA ILE A 57 3.64 -4.46 2.82
C ILE A 57 3.71 -3.03 3.35
N ILE A 58 3.20 -2.08 2.57
CA ILE A 58 3.02 -0.69 3.02
C ILE A 58 1.56 -0.50 3.32
N GLN A 59 1.26 -0.12 4.56
CA GLN A 59 -0.13 0.04 5.01
C GLN A 59 -0.42 1.42 5.58
N THR A 60 -1.63 1.92 5.35
CA THR A 60 -2.14 3.11 6.04
C THR A 60 -3.22 2.69 7.03
N SER A 61 -3.14 3.16 8.27
CA SER A 61 -4.30 3.12 9.17
C SER A 61 -5.24 4.27 8.86
N ASN A 62 -6.49 4.20 9.31
CA ASN A 62 -7.45 5.28 9.12
C ASN A 62 -6.89 6.65 9.58
N GLY A 63 -6.23 6.67 10.75
CA GLY A 63 -5.58 7.88 11.27
C GLY A 63 -4.28 8.24 10.55
N GLY A 64 -3.50 7.25 10.09
CA GLY A 64 -2.30 7.48 9.30
C GLY A 64 -2.60 8.08 7.93
N ALA A 65 -3.67 7.61 7.28
CA ALA A 65 -4.19 8.17 6.05
C ALA A 65 -4.65 9.63 6.26
N ALA A 66 -5.45 9.91 7.29
CA ALA A 66 -5.84 11.29 7.61
C ALA A 66 -4.64 12.20 7.87
N PHE A 67 -3.58 11.67 8.51
CA PHE A 67 -2.34 12.42 8.70
C PHE A 67 -1.63 12.70 7.37
N TYR A 68 -1.62 11.74 6.45
CA TYR A 68 -1.02 11.88 5.12
C TYR A 68 -1.72 12.98 4.29
N ALA A 69 -3.04 13.10 4.40
CA ALA A 69 -3.80 14.21 3.81
C ALA A 69 -3.45 15.56 4.45
N GLY A 70 -3.13 15.54 5.74
CA GLY A 70 -2.81 16.71 6.56
C GLY A 70 -3.92 17.03 7.55
N LYS A 71 -3.52 17.25 8.82
CA LYS A 71 -4.46 17.51 9.94
C LYS A 71 -5.33 18.77 9.80
N GLY A 72 -5.03 19.64 8.84
CA GLY A 72 -5.85 20.82 8.53
C GLY A 72 -7.09 20.50 7.69
N ILE A 73 -7.19 19.30 7.11
CA ILE A 73 -8.35 18.86 6.34
C ILE A 73 -9.34 18.18 7.29
N ASP A 74 -10.62 18.58 7.22
CA ASP A 74 -11.68 17.97 8.03
C ASP A 74 -11.86 16.49 7.66
N ASN A 75 -11.95 15.63 8.67
CA ASN A 75 -12.15 14.19 8.51
C ASN A 75 -13.61 13.75 8.73
N LYS A 76 -14.57 14.69 8.71
CA LYS A 76 -15.99 14.35 8.62
C LYS A 76 -16.25 13.41 7.45
N ASN A 77 -17.08 12.41 7.69
CA ASN A 77 -17.39 11.35 6.72
C ASN A 77 -16.14 10.65 6.14
N GLN A 78 -15.04 10.61 6.90
CA GLN A 78 -13.77 9.99 6.51
C GLN A 78 -13.05 10.68 5.33
N ASN A 79 -13.44 11.90 4.95
CA ASN A 79 -12.89 12.60 3.78
C ASN A 79 -11.36 12.72 3.82
N GLY A 80 -10.78 13.16 4.95
CA GLY A 80 -9.33 13.25 5.11
C GLY A 80 -8.63 11.89 5.02
N SER A 81 -9.21 10.85 5.60
CA SER A 81 -8.68 9.47 5.51
C SER A 81 -8.74 8.93 4.08
N ILE A 82 -9.81 9.18 3.33
CA ILE A 82 -9.94 8.76 1.92
C ILE A 82 -8.88 9.46 1.07
N LEU A 83 -8.83 10.80 1.12
CA LEU A 83 -7.88 11.61 0.35
C LEU A 83 -6.42 11.21 0.65
N GLY A 84 -6.11 11.00 1.92
CA GLY A 84 -4.76 10.66 2.34
C GLY A 84 -4.34 9.23 2.01
N ALA A 85 -5.27 8.27 2.05
CA ALA A 85 -5.00 6.91 1.59
C ALA A 85 -4.71 6.90 0.09
N ILE A 86 -5.51 7.62 -0.70
CA ILE A 86 -5.30 7.79 -2.15
C ILE A 86 -3.94 8.47 -2.41
N ALA A 87 -3.63 9.58 -1.73
CA ALA A 87 -2.35 10.28 -1.90
C ALA A 87 -1.14 9.37 -1.57
N ALA A 88 -1.24 8.60 -0.48
CA ALA A 88 -0.21 7.63 -0.12
C ALA A 88 -0.07 6.53 -1.19
N ALA A 89 -1.19 6.01 -1.70
CA ALA A 89 -1.20 5.01 -2.77
C ALA A 89 -0.48 5.51 -4.02
N TYR A 90 -0.80 6.72 -4.49
CA TYR A 90 -0.13 7.34 -5.64
C TYR A 90 1.38 7.48 -5.41
N HIS A 91 1.81 7.93 -4.22
CA HIS A 91 3.23 8.05 -3.91
C HIS A 91 3.94 6.69 -3.93
N VAL A 92 3.34 5.65 -3.32
CA VAL A 92 3.91 4.30 -3.32
C VAL A 92 4.01 3.75 -4.74
N ARG A 93 2.94 3.85 -5.54
CA ARG A 93 2.93 3.40 -6.95
C ARG A 93 3.98 4.11 -7.79
N ALA A 94 4.15 5.42 -7.59
CA ALA A 94 5.15 6.19 -8.32
C ALA A 94 6.58 5.77 -7.98
N MET A 95 6.86 5.45 -6.71
CA MET A 95 8.23 5.23 -6.21
C MET A 95 8.68 3.77 -6.21
N ALA A 96 7.80 2.82 -5.89
CA ALA A 96 8.17 1.42 -5.61
C ALA A 96 9.02 0.77 -6.72
N LYS A 97 8.69 1.02 -7.99
CA LYS A 97 9.44 0.51 -9.15
C LYS A 97 10.90 0.99 -9.19
N TYR A 98 11.15 2.24 -8.78
CA TYR A 98 12.50 2.83 -8.78
C TYR A 98 13.34 2.38 -7.59
N TYR A 99 12.70 1.96 -6.51
CA TYR A 99 13.38 1.25 -5.43
C TYR A 99 13.69 -0.21 -5.78
N GLY A 100 13.09 -0.77 -6.85
CA GLY A 100 13.29 -2.16 -7.23
C GLY A 100 12.64 -3.16 -6.27
N VAL A 101 11.59 -2.74 -5.55
CA VAL A 101 10.94 -3.54 -4.49
C VAL A 101 9.54 -3.98 -4.91
N PRO A 102 9.16 -5.26 -4.74
CA PRO A 102 7.78 -5.72 -4.81
C PRO A 102 7.02 -5.27 -3.55
N VAL A 103 5.96 -4.49 -3.74
CA VAL A 103 5.18 -3.89 -2.66
C VAL A 103 3.74 -4.36 -2.73
N ILE A 104 3.23 -4.86 -1.61
CA ILE A 104 1.78 -5.04 -1.41
C ILE A 104 1.28 -3.76 -0.73
N LEU A 105 0.37 -3.05 -1.38
CA LEU A 105 -0.24 -1.84 -0.84
C LEU A 105 -1.53 -2.20 -0.08
N HIS A 106 -1.69 -1.71 1.15
CA HIS A 106 -2.75 -2.15 2.05
C HIS A 106 -3.37 -1.00 2.86
N SER A 107 -4.62 -1.17 3.28
CA SER A 107 -5.27 -0.36 4.31
C SER A 107 -5.49 -1.23 5.56
N ASP A 108 -5.02 -0.74 6.70
CA ASP A 108 -5.10 -1.43 7.99
C ASP A 108 -6.54 -1.43 8.55
N HIS A 109 -6.72 -1.82 9.81
CA HIS A 109 -8.01 -1.95 10.52
C HIS A 109 -9.11 -0.94 10.13
N CYS A 110 -10.24 -1.47 9.64
CA CYS A 110 -11.46 -0.72 9.33
C CYS A 110 -12.69 -1.32 10.01
N ALA A 111 -13.01 -0.86 11.22
CA ALA A 111 -14.20 -1.30 11.96
C ALA A 111 -15.50 -0.77 11.32
N LYS A 112 -16.66 -1.33 11.70
CA LYS A 112 -17.99 -0.97 11.12
C LYS A 112 -18.26 0.54 11.03
N LYS A 113 -17.86 1.34 12.02
CA LYS A 113 -18.04 2.81 12.03
C LYS A 113 -17.17 3.56 11.02
N LEU A 114 -16.14 2.90 10.49
CA LEU A 114 -15.19 3.43 9.52
C LEU A 114 -15.49 2.98 8.10
N LEU A 115 -16.55 2.20 7.85
CA LEU A 115 -16.91 1.73 6.49
C LEU A 115 -17.02 2.85 5.45
N PRO A 116 -17.44 4.09 5.75
CA PRO A 116 -17.38 5.16 4.76
C PRO A 116 -15.96 5.44 4.22
N TRP A 117 -14.91 5.18 5.00
CA TRP A 117 -13.52 5.22 4.53
C TRP A 117 -13.24 4.11 3.53
N PHE A 118 -13.70 2.90 3.82
CA PHE A 118 -13.56 1.74 2.94
C PHE A 118 -14.28 1.96 1.61
N ASP A 119 -15.55 2.39 1.66
CA ASP A 119 -16.36 2.64 0.47
C ASP A 119 -15.72 3.72 -0.42
N GLY A 120 -15.20 4.79 0.19
CA GLY A 120 -14.50 5.85 -0.57
C GLY A 120 -13.17 5.41 -1.17
N MET A 121 -12.44 4.50 -0.52
CA MET A 121 -11.24 3.89 -1.13
C MET A 121 -11.61 2.95 -2.28
N LEU A 122 -12.67 2.15 -2.12
CA LEU A 122 -13.12 1.23 -3.17
C LEU A 122 -13.63 1.96 -4.41
N GLU A 123 -14.34 3.09 -4.24
CA GLU A 123 -14.75 3.95 -5.36
C GLU A 123 -13.52 4.52 -6.11
N ALA A 124 -12.45 4.85 -5.38
CA ALA A 124 -11.20 5.30 -5.99
C ALA A 124 -10.48 4.16 -6.73
N ASP A 125 -10.46 2.95 -6.18
CA ASP A 125 -9.92 1.75 -6.82
C ASP A 125 -10.67 1.44 -8.12
N GLU A 126 -12.01 1.51 -8.13
CA GLU A 126 -12.83 1.26 -9.34
C GLU A 126 -12.51 2.27 -10.46
N LYS A 127 -12.37 3.55 -10.12
CA LYS A 127 -11.96 4.59 -11.08
C LYS A 127 -10.55 4.35 -11.60
N TYR A 128 -9.61 4.04 -10.70
CA TYR A 128 -8.23 3.76 -11.06
C TYR A 128 -8.13 2.51 -11.96
N PHE A 129 -8.90 1.46 -11.65
CA PHE A 129 -8.99 0.25 -12.46
C PHE A 129 -9.53 0.51 -13.87
N ALA A 130 -10.57 1.34 -14.01
CA ALA A 130 -11.13 1.69 -15.30
C ALA A 130 -10.10 2.39 -16.23
N GLU A 131 -9.19 3.17 -15.66
CA GLU A 131 -8.16 3.91 -16.40
C GLU A 131 -6.87 3.11 -16.63
N HIS A 132 -6.49 2.25 -15.67
CA HIS A 132 -5.17 1.61 -15.64
C HIS A 132 -5.19 0.09 -15.79
N GLY A 133 -6.36 -0.56 -15.74
CA GLY A 133 -6.52 -2.02 -15.81
C GLY A 133 -6.03 -2.77 -14.56
N VAL A 134 -5.69 -2.04 -13.50
CA VAL A 134 -5.26 -2.55 -12.20
C VAL A 134 -5.88 -1.66 -11.11
N PRO A 135 -6.30 -2.22 -9.96
CA PRO A 135 -6.81 -1.41 -8.86
C PRO A 135 -5.68 -0.57 -8.25
#